data_AF-A0A919XYG3-F1
#
_entry.id   AF-A0A919XYG3-F1
#
_cell.length_a   1.000
_cell.length_b   1.000
_cell.length_c   1.000
_cell.angle_alpha   90.00
_cell.angle_beta   90.00
_cell.angle_gamma   90.00
#
_symmetry.space_group_name_H-M   'P 1'
#
loop_
_entity.id
_entity.type
_entity.pdbx_description
1 polymer ?
#
loop_
_entity_poly.entity_id
_entity_poly.type
_entity_poly.pdbx_seq_one_letter_code
_entity_poly.pdbx_strand_id
1 'polypeptide(L)'
;MRNRYAALFWLCLIPFLLTACTQHYKSDYIRKFDSYLDYSLGEYEVVEKEKIQWRADPLPTKGTGYWWLLTFKDDRSIEREFEFRNYGYSSGGDAANFGYAVMDYAVDLGQEQIVSDVLLAHFQPEEIGWDAYQTNSSHLSAVVHQEHIPRDSEYYASFVDAKKGLQLKSIRPEQLVNDWGVLYKFEFFTSIENEEKMKQLIAKAEAVLRDYAQYVDNYDLLPVELSGEETGDGYYGTYDRETDSFTWITMAEYLESLRYIDGHLKEVGKVIVNGKEYLVRENYKDEDIYVFANNISYSADTGQYHIDHFEDILTLLGYEVSFLGKGTYEWKSGADTYRVQKYGDWTLKKNGGDNLLQYSAHKSGGLSQSDLEMVSNAAVHMDEEQEALIVTGN
;
A
#
# COMPACT_ATOMS: atom_id res chain seq x y z
N MET A 1 -46.05 -30.66 -16.74
CA MET A 1 -44.80 -31.38 -16.39
C MET A 1 -43.61 -30.88 -17.22
N ARG A 2 -43.31 -29.58 -17.15
CA ARG A 2 -42.16 -28.92 -17.77
C ARG A 2 -41.69 -27.90 -16.74
N ASN A 3 -40.55 -28.12 -16.10
CA ASN A 3 -39.80 -27.21 -15.20
C ASN A 3 -39.05 -27.90 -14.04
N ARG A 4 -39.03 -29.24 -13.97
CA ARG A 4 -38.17 -29.94 -12.98
C ARG A 4 -36.75 -30.26 -13.47
N TYR A 5 -36.47 -30.11 -14.77
CA TYR A 5 -35.16 -30.41 -15.35
C TYR A 5 -34.25 -29.19 -15.54
N ALA A 6 -34.78 -27.97 -15.56
CA ALA A 6 -33.97 -26.75 -15.67
C ALA A 6 -33.21 -26.45 -14.36
N ALA A 7 -33.87 -26.65 -13.21
CA ALA A 7 -33.23 -26.46 -11.90
C ALA A 7 -32.13 -27.51 -11.61
N LEU A 8 -32.31 -28.76 -12.05
CA LEU A 8 -31.26 -29.79 -11.95
C LEU A 8 -30.05 -29.50 -12.83
N PHE A 9 -30.26 -28.90 -14.01
CA PHE A 9 -29.16 -28.56 -14.92
C PHE A 9 -28.26 -27.44 -14.37
N TRP A 10 -28.85 -26.46 -13.66
CA TRP A 10 -28.09 -25.42 -12.96
C TRP A 10 -27.40 -25.94 -11.69
N LEU A 11 -28.02 -26.86 -10.94
CA LEU A 11 -27.41 -27.50 -9.77
C LEU A 11 -26.23 -28.44 -10.11
N CYS A 12 -26.21 -29.02 -11.31
CA CYS A 12 -25.06 -29.82 -11.79
C CYS A 12 -23.91 -28.98 -12.38
N LEU A 13 -24.12 -27.68 -12.64
CA LEU A 13 -23.10 -26.76 -13.16
C LEU A 13 -22.30 -26.05 -12.05
N ILE A 14 -22.88 -25.90 -10.85
CA ILE A 14 -22.22 -25.29 -9.69
C ILE A 14 -20.95 -26.06 -9.23
N PRO A 15 -20.92 -27.42 -9.21
CA PRO A 15 -19.70 -28.15 -8.87
C PRO A 15 -18.59 -28.05 -9.93
N PHE A 16 -18.96 -27.80 -11.20
CA PHE A 16 -17.98 -27.60 -12.28
C PHE A 16 -17.37 -26.20 -12.26
N LEU A 17 -18.13 -25.18 -11.84
CA LEU A 17 -17.64 -23.81 -11.64
C LEU A 17 -16.81 -23.66 -10.35
N LEU A 18 -16.90 -24.62 -9.42
CA LEU A 18 -16.09 -24.69 -8.18
C LEU A 18 -14.87 -25.62 -8.32
N THR A 19 -14.46 -25.96 -9.54
CA THR A 19 -13.15 -26.60 -9.73
C THR A 19 -12.06 -25.58 -9.41
N ALA A 20 -11.54 -25.69 -8.19
CA ALA A 20 -10.31 -25.08 -7.73
C ALA A 20 -9.30 -25.02 -8.89
N CYS A 21 -8.99 -23.82 -9.40
CA CYS A 21 -7.99 -23.64 -10.44
C CYS A 21 -6.69 -24.26 -9.94
N THR A 22 -6.36 -25.43 -10.49
CA THR A 22 -5.20 -26.21 -10.05
C THR A 22 -4.01 -25.79 -10.90
N GLN A 23 -3.00 -25.17 -10.30
CA GLN A 23 -1.82 -24.69 -10.99
C GLN A 23 -0.64 -25.65 -10.80
N HIS A 24 0.07 -25.97 -11.88
CA HIS A 24 1.23 -26.85 -11.83
C HIS A 24 2.46 -26.13 -12.39
N TYR A 25 3.39 -25.80 -11.50
CA TYR A 25 4.66 -25.17 -11.84
C TYR A 25 5.68 -26.27 -12.17
N LYS A 26 6.22 -26.24 -13.39
CA LYS A 26 7.13 -27.28 -13.92
C LYS A 26 8.54 -26.76 -14.22
N SER A 27 8.74 -25.44 -14.17
CA SER A 27 10.03 -24.83 -14.46
C SER A 27 11.04 -25.19 -13.38
N ASP A 28 12.18 -25.74 -13.80
CA ASP A 28 13.33 -26.01 -12.93
C ASP A 28 14.17 -24.74 -12.83
N TYR A 29 14.02 -23.99 -11.73
CA TYR A 29 14.64 -22.66 -11.60
C TYR A 29 16.17 -22.75 -11.56
N ILE A 30 16.73 -23.81 -10.99
CA ILE A 30 18.18 -24.08 -11.02
C ILE A 30 18.71 -24.06 -12.45
N ARG A 31 18.14 -24.91 -13.31
CA ARG A 31 18.59 -25.00 -14.71
C ARG A 31 18.25 -23.74 -15.50
N LYS A 32 17.12 -23.10 -15.20
CA LYS A 32 16.65 -21.94 -15.96
C LYS A 32 17.48 -20.68 -15.68
N PHE A 33 17.95 -20.52 -14.45
CA PHE A 33 18.70 -19.35 -14.00
C PHE A 33 20.16 -19.67 -13.64
N ASP A 34 20.69 -20.79 -14.13
CA ASP A 34 22.06 -21.28 -13.91
C ASP A 34 23.11 -20.18 -14.07
N SER A 35 23.10 -19.46 -15.21
CA SER A 35 24.07 -18.38 -15.44
C SER A 35 23.95 -17.20 -14.47
N TYR A 36 22.74 -16.95 -13.94
CA TYR A 36 22.56 -15.94 -12.91
C TYR A 36 23.03 -16.46 -11.54
N LEU A 37 22.72 -17.71 -11.20
CA LEU A 37 23.18 -18.33 -9.96
C LEU A 37 24.71 -18.37 -9.89
N ASP A 38 25.38 -18.75 -10.98
CA ASP A 38 26.85 -18.71 -11.10
C ASP A 38 27.40 -17.29 -10.89
N TYR A 39 26.76 -16.29 -11.51
CA TYR A 39 27.14 -14.89 -11.37
C TYR A 39 26.95 -14.40 -9.93
N SER A 40 25.79 -14.65 -9.35
CA SER A 40 25.32 -14.09 -8.08
C SER A 40 25.92 -14.76 -6.86
N LEU A 41 26.03 -16.10 -6.88
CA LEU A 41 26.49 -16.92 -5.76
C LEU A 41 27.94 -17.36 -5.91
N GLY A 42 28.47 -17.43 -7.13
CA GLY A 42 29.78 -18.03 -7.38
C GLY A 42 29.72 -19.54 -7.23
N GLU A 43 30.56 -20.11 -6.36
CA GLU A 43 30.49 -21.53 -6.04
C GLU A 43 29.33 -21.78 -5.06
N TYR A 44 28.34 -22.60 -5.47
CA TYR A 44 27.19 -22.97 -4.66
C TYR A 44 26.87 -24.47 -4.75
N GLU A 45 26.19 -25.00 -3.74
CA GLU A 45 25.70 -26.37 -3.69
C GLU A 45 24.17 -26.40 -3.57
N VAL A 46 23.53 -27.33 -4.28
CA VAL A 46 22.10 -27.59 -4.13
C VAL A 46 21.91 -28.61 -3.00
N VAL A 47 21.56 -28.13 -1.81
CA VAL A 47 21.38 -28.98 -0.62
C VAL A 47 20.08 -29.76 -0.71
N GLU A 48 18.99 -29.09 -1.11
CA GLU A 48 17.68 -29.71 -1.17
C GLU A 48 16.86 -29.26 -2.38
N LYS A 49 16.03 -30.19 -2.88
CA LYS A 49 15.02 -29.95 -3.92
C LYS A 49 13.79 -30.80 -3.62
N GLU A 50 12.73 -30.15 -3.14
CA GLU A 50 11.49 -30.83 -2.77
C GLU A 50 10.35 -30.44 -3.73
N LYS A 51 9.51 -31.41 -4.10
CA LYS A 51 8.25 -31.14 -4.79
C LYS A 51 7.16 -30.90 -3.75
N ILE A 52 6.60 -29.70 -3.71
CA ILE A 52 5.61 -29.32 -2.70
C ILE A 52 4.25 -28.98 -3.26
N GLN A 53 3.22 -29.16 -2.42
CA GLN A 53 1.83 -28.84 -2.73
C GLN A 53 1.41 -27.63 -1.91
N TRP A 54 0.62 -26.75 -2.51
CA TRP A 54 0.13 -25.55 -1.83
C TRP A 54 -1.36 -25.36 -2.04
N ARG A 55 -1.96 -24.61 -1.13
CA ARG A 55 -3.35 -24.17 -1.17
C ARG A 55 -3.37 -22.72 -0.71
N ALA A 56 -3.87 -21.81 -1.53
CA ALA A 56 -4.17 -20.48 -1.04
C ALA A 56 -5.51 -20.52 -0.32
N ASP A 57 -5.61 -19.75 0.75
CA ASP A 57 -6.86 -19.40 1.42
C ASP A 57 -7.00 -17.87 1.35
N PRO A 58 -8.21 -17.28 1.19
CA PRO A 58 -9.53 -17.91 1.22
C PRO A 58 -10.06 -18.43 -0.14
N LEU A 59 -9.36 -18.18 -1.25
CA LEU A 59 -9.77 -18.63 -2.58
C LEU A 59 -9.28 -20.06 -2.84
N PRO A 60 -10.10 -20.99 -3.38
CA PRO A 60 -9.73 -22.40 -3.55
C PRO A 60 -8.76 -22.61 -4.73
N THR A 61 -7.60 -21.96 -4.71
CA THR A 61 -6.52 -22.26 -5.65
C THR A 61 -5.55 -23.21 -4.95
N LYS A 62 -5.18 -24.29 -5.65
CA LYS A 62 -4.24 -25.28 -5.15
C LYS A 62 -3.25 -25.60 -6.26
N GLY A 63 -2.08 -26.08 -5.90
CA GLY A 63 -1.11 -26.39 -6.92
C GLY A 63 0.06 -27.21 -6.44
N THR A 64 0.96 -27.47 -7.38
CA THR A 64 2.24 -28.11 -7.09
C THR A 64 3.37 -27.28 -7.66
N GLY A 65 4.46 -27.20 -6.93
CA GLY A 65 5.71 -26.59 -7.40
C GLY A 65 6.91 -27.30 -6.81
N TYR A 66 8.02 -26.59 -6.81
CA TYR A 66 9.27 -27.02 -6.22
C TYR A 66 9.79 -25.94 -5.28
N TRP A 67 10.46 -26.38 -4.22
CA TRP A 67 11.27 -25.57 -3.31
C TRP A 67 12.71 -26.07 -3.37
N TRP A 68 13.65 -25.15 -3.26
CA TRP A 68 15.08 -25.39 -3.29
C TRP A 68 15.76 -24.66 -2.14
N LEU A 69 16.80 -25.29 -1.61
CA LEU A 69 17.76 -24.70 -0.68
C LEU A 69 19.16 -24.81 -1.29
N LEU A 70 19.81 -23.67 -1.43
CA LEU A 70 21.20 -23.56 -1.88
C LEU A 70 22.08 -23.13 -0.73
N THR A 71 23.31 -23.63 -0.68
CA THR A 71 24.38 -23.07 0.16
C THR A 71 25.49 -22.47 -0.69
N PHE A 72 26.07 -21.37 -0.22
CA PHE A 72 27.20 -20.70 -0.87
C PHE A 72 28.03 -19.94 0.18
N LYS A 73 29.20 -19.42 -0.21
CA LYS A 73 29.99 -18.52 0.63
C LYS A 73 29.91 -17.10 0.11
N ASP A 74 29.64 -16.16 1.01
CA ASP A 74 29.75 -14.74 0.69
C ASP A 74 31.23 -14.31 0.58
N ASP A 75 31.47 -13.09 0.11
CA ASP A 75 32.83 -12.53 -0.05
C ASP A 75 33.58 -12.37 1.29
N ARG A 76 32.87 -12.45 2.42
CA ARG A 76 33.44 -12.48 3.78
C ARG A 76 33.71 -13.92 4.25
N SER A 77 33.55 -14.91 3.39
CA SER A 77 33.68 -16.34 3.67
C SER A 77 32.66 -16.90 4.67
N ILE A 78 31.53 -16.20 4.87
CA ILE A 78 30.41 -16.68 5.69
C ILE A 78 29.59 -17.64 4.85
N GLU A 79 29.23 -18.79 5.41
CA GLU A 79 28.32 -19.74 4.79
C GLU A 79 26.89 -19.21 4.84
N ARG A 80 26.22 -19.21 3.70
CA ARG A 80 24.91 -18.61 3.48
C ARG A 80 23.96 -19.64 2.88
N GLU A 81 22.72 -19.59 3.32
CA GLU A 81 21.61 -20.42 2.83
C GLU A 81 20.64 -19.55 2.06
N PHE A 82 20.32 -19.90 0.81
CA PHE A 82 19.35 -19.20 -0.03
C PHE A 82 18.22 -20.15 -0.44
N GLU A 83 17.01 -19.84 0.04
CA GLU A 83 15.81 -20.62 -0.22
C GLU A 83 14.90 -19.93 -1.24
N PHE A 84 14.33 -20.69 -2.16
CA PHE A 84 13.33 -20.17 -3.08
C PHE A 84 12.38 -21.24 -3.61
N ARG A 85 11.27 -20.79 -4.18
CA ARG A 85 10.21 -21.65 -4.72
C ARG A 85 9.64 -21.09 -6.02
N ASN A 86 9.12 -21.97 -6.87
CA ASN A 86 8.56 -21.59 -8.17
C ASN A 86 7.04 -21.46 -8.21
N TYR A 87 6.36 -21.45 -7.06
CA TYR A 87 4.89 -21.39 -6.97
C TYR A 87 4.44 -20.30 -5.99
N GLY A 88 3.17 -19.91 -6.06
CA GLY A 88 2.58 -18.93 -5.14
C GLY A 88 2.70 -17.47 -5.61
N TYR A 89 3.29 -17.23 -6.78
CA TYR A 89 3.45 -15.91 -7.39
C TYR A 89 2.59 -15.82 -8.66
N SER A 90 1.59 -14.94 -8.67
CA SER A 90 0.46 -14.99 -9.60
C SER A 90 0.55 -14.04 -10.81
N SER A 91 1.55 -13.15 -10.88
CA SER A 91 1.67 -12.19 -11.99
C SER A 91 3.11 -11.76 -12.22
N GLY A 92 3.71 -12.16 -13.35
CA GLY A 92 5.02 -11.66 -13.80
C GLY A 92 5.91 -12.66 -14.54
N GLY A 93 5.58 -13.95 -14.50
CA GLY A 93 6.37 -15.01 -15.13
C GLY A 93 7.59 -15.42 -14.30
N ASP A 94 8.30 -16.46 -14.75
CA ASP A 94 9.34 -17.11 -13.94
C ASP A 94 10.47 -16.18 -13.48
N ALA A 95 10.88 -15.22 -14.33
CA ALA A 95 11.98 -14.30 -13.99
C ALA A 95 11.57 -13.31 -12.90
N ALA A 96 10.37 -12.73 -12.98
CA ALA A 96 9.85 -11.86 -11.94
C ALA A 96 9.64 -12.60 -10.62
N ASN A 97 9.11 -13.82 -10.68
CA ASN A 97 8.86 -14.64 -9.49
C ASN A 97 10.15 -15.05 -8.79
N PHE A 98 11.18 -15.47 -9.55
CA PHE A 98 12.47 -15.79 -8.97
C PHE A 98 13.21 -14.54 -8.49
N GLY A 99 13.10 -13.43 -9.24
CA GLY A 99 13.63 -12.13 -8.86
C GLY A 99 13.02 -11.60 -7.56
N TYR A 100 11.75 -11.87 -7.28
CA TYR A 100 11.15 -11.57 -5.97
C TYR A 100 11.91 -12.29 -4.84
N ALA A 101 12.15 -13.60 -4.96
CA ALA A 101 12.86 -14.36 -3.94
C ALA A 101 14.31 -13.89 -3.76
N VAL A 102 14.99 -13.57 -4.87
CA VAL A 102 16.33 -12.97 -4.85
C VAL A 102 16.34 -11.64 -4.10
N MET A 103 15.38 -10.77 -4.40
CA MET A 103 15.27 -9.46 -3.78
C MET A 103 14.98 -9.59 -2.28
N ASP A 104 14.01 -10.41 -1.91
CA ASP A 104 13.64 -10.67 -0.51
C ASP A 104 14.87 -11.08 0.32
N TYR A 105 15.61 -12.07 -0.18
CA TYR A 105 16.84 -12.53 0.46
C TYR A 105 17.95 -11.46 0.49
N ALA A 106 18.13 -10.69 -0.59
CA ALA A 106 19.12 -9.63 -0.63
C ALA A 106 18.82 -8.53 0.40
N VAL A 107 17.55 -8.17 0.56
CA VAL A 107 17.11 -7.18 1.54
C VAL A 107 17.35 -7.67 2.96
N ASP A 108 17.08 -8.95 3.26
CA ASP A 108 17.37 -9.57 4.56
C ASP A 108 18.89 -9.53 4.88
N LEU A 109 19.75 -9.84 3.89
CA LEU A 109 21.21 -9.71 4.06
C LEU A 109 21.64 -8.27 4.36
N GLY A 110 21.03 -7.30 3.69
CA GLY A 110 21.28 -5.88 3.96
C GLY A 110 20.80 -5.47 5.35
N GLN A 111 19.64 -5.97 5.79
CA GLN A 111 19.11 -5.74 7.13
C GLN A 111 20.04 -6.32 8.20
N GLU A 112 20.52 -7.56 8.04
CA GLU A 112 21.48 -8.19 8.95
C GLU A 112 22.73 -7.32 9.12
N GLN A 113 23.25 -6.77 8.00
CA GLN A 113 24.41 -5.91 8.04
C GLN A 113 24.12 -4.56 8.72
N ILE A 114 22.96 -3.93 8.46
CA ILE A 114 22.55 -2.70 9.15
C ILE A 114 22.41 -2.94 10.66
N VAL A 115 21.82 -4.07 11.07
CA VAL A 115 21.72 -4.44 12.49
C VAL A 115 23.12 -4.53 13.11
N SER A 116 24.04 -5.20 12.43
CA SER A 116 25.42 -5.39 12.88
C SER A 116 26.21 -4.09 12.97
N ASP A 117 26.19 -3.29 11.92
CA ASP A 117 27.05 -2.13 11.76
C ASP A 117 26.48 -0.88 12.46
N VAL A 118 25.15 -0.77 12.55
CA VAL A 118 24.45 0.43 13.04
C VAL A 118 23.76 0.18 14.39
N LEU A 119 22.84 -0.78 14.48
CA LEU A 119 22.03 -0.93 15.71
C LEU A 119 22.88 -1.41 16.89
N LEU A 120 23.74 -2.41 16.70
CA LEU A 120 24.60 -2.95 17.76
C LEU A 120 25.67 -1.98 18.27
N ALA A 121 25.91 -0.86 17.57
CA ALA A 121 26.78 0.21 18.06
C ALA A 121 26.15 1.00 19.23
N HIS A 122 24.81 1.07 19.28
CA HIS A 122 24.06 1.94 20.22
C HIS A 122 23.07 1.16 21.11
N PHE A 123 22.71 -0.05 20.71
CA PHE A 123 21.75 -0.91 21.40
C PHE A 123 22.40 -2.25 21.79
N GLN A 124 21.99 -2.79 22.94
CA GLN A 124 22.38 -4.14 23.33
C GLN A 124 21.64 -5.18 22.47
N PRO A 125 22.18 -6.40 22.30
CA PRO A 125 21.51 -7.45 21.52
C PRO A 125 20.08 -7.74 21.99
N GLU A 126 19.82 -7.71 23.30
CA GLU A 126 18.48 -7.88 23.88
C GLU A 126 17.54 -6.69 23.67
N GLU A 127 18.05 -5.53 23.23
CA GLU A 127 17.25 -4.35 22.87
C GLU A 127 16.87 -4.35 21.37
N ILE A 128 17.28 -5.34 20.57
CA ILE A 128 17.02 -5.35 19.12
C ILE A 128 15.98 -6.44 18.78
N GLY A 129 14.88 -6.05 18.13
CA GLY A 129 13.79 -6.95 17.74
C GLY A 129 12.40 -6.48 18.18
N TRP A 130 11.36 -7.16 17.68
CA TRP A 130 9.96 -6.76 17.88
C TRP A 130 9.50 -6.84 19.33
N ASP A 131 8.80 -5.80 19.77
CA ASP A 131 8.13 -5.70 21.08
C ASP A 131 6.96 -6.71 21.25
N ALA A 132 6.43 -7.22 20.13
CA ALA A 132 5.33 -8.19 20.13
C ALA A 132 5.73 -9.61 20.59
N TYR A 133 7.04 -9.92 20.66
CA TYR A 133 7.52 -11.11 21.34
C TYR A 133 7.90 -10.71 22.77
N GLN A 134 7.12 -11.21 23.72
CA GLN A 134 7.04 -10.92 25.16
C GLN A 134 8.34 -11.10 25.99
N THR A 135 9.52 -10.93 25.40
CA THR A 135 10.81 -11.35 25.95
C THR A 135 11.83 -10.25 26.13
N ASN A 136 11.63 -9.03 25.60
CA ASN A 136 12.58 -7.95 25.84
C ASN A 136 12.45 -7.45 27.29
N SER A 137 13.41 -7.86 28.11
CA SER A 137 13.58 -7.43 29.50
C SER A 137 14.06 -5.97 29.58
N SER A 138 14.65 -5.47 28.49
CA SER A 138 14.85 -4.05 28.29
C SER A 138 13.51 -3.43 27.89
N HIS A 139 13.01 -2.52 28.71
CA HIS A 139 11.87 -1.65 28.41
C HIS A 139 12.10 -0.69 27.23
N LEU A 140 13.04 -1.02 26.34
CA LEU A 140 13.51 -0.26 25.20
C LEU A 140 13.85 -1.26 24.10
N SER A 141 13.36 -0.99 22.90
CA SER A 141 13.61 -1.82 21.73
C SER A 141 13.86 -0.98 20.47
N ALA A 142 14.65 -1.55 19.56
CA ALA A 142 14.91 -1.00 18.23
C ALA A 142 14.64 -2.08 17.18
N VAL A 143 13.95 -1.69 16.12
CA VAL A 143 13.66 -2.55 14.97
C VAL A 143 13.99 -1.78 13.70
N VAL A 144 14.58 -2.49 12.75
CA VAL A 144 14.69 -2.05 11.37
C VAL A 144 13.72 -2.88 10.54
N HIS A 145 12.88 -2.22 9.77
CA HIS A 145 11.90 -2.80 8.86
C HIS A 145 12.34 -2.56 7.43
N GLN A 146 12.07 -3.52 6.56
CA GLN A 146 12.14 -3.30 5.13
C GLN A 146 10.77 -2.87 4.59
N GLU A 147 10.75 -1.81 3.81
CA GLU A 147 9.55 -1.43 3.07
C GLU A 147 9.64 -2.00 1.65
N HIS A 148 8.74 -2.94 1.34
CA HIS A 148 8.61 -3.44 -0.02
C HIS A 148 7.93 -2.38 -0.87
N ILE A 149 8.70 -1.65 -1.68
CA ILE A 149 8.13 -0.77 -2.69
C ILE A 149 7.46 -1.63 -3.76
N PRO A 150 6.14 -1.52 -3.98
CA PRO A 150 5.47 -2.26 -5.05
C PRO A 150 6.04 -1.81 -6.41
N ARG A 151 6.62 -2.74 -7.15
CA ARG A 151 7.14 -2.51 -8.51
C ARG A 151 6.55 -3.49 -9.50
N ASP A 152 6.69 -3.18 -10.79
CA ASP A 152 6.18 -4.05 -11.84
C ASP A 152 7.01 -5.33 -12.01
N SER A 153 6.50 -6.26 -12.81
CA SER A 153 7.19 -7.54 -13.04
C SER A 153 8.51 -7.40 -13.79
N GLU A 154 8.71 -6.34 -14.59
CA GLU A 154 9.95 -6.10 -15.33
C GLU A 154 11.08 -5.71 -14.37
N TYR A 155 10.76 -4.89 -13.37
CA TYR A 155 11.66 -4.53 -12.29
C TYR A 155 12.17 -5.78 -11.56
N TYR A 156 11.28 -6.66 -11.09
CA TYR A 156 11.70 -7.89 -10.40
C TYR A 156 12.49 -8.83 -11.31
N ALA A 157 12.11 -8.94 -12.59
CA ALA A 157 12.84 -9.78 -13.54
C ALA A 157 14.28 -9.29 -13.78
N SER A 158 14.57 -8.00 -13.56
CA SER A 158 15.92 -7.44 -13.73
C SER A 158 16.92 -7.96 -12.70
N PHE A 159 16.45 -8.37 -11.51
CA PHE A 159 17.30 -8.89 -10.43
C PHE A 159 18.01 -10.18 -10.77
N VAL A 160 17.46 -10.99 -11.69
CA VAL A 160 17.98 -12.30 -12.09
C VAL A 160 18.72 -12.25 -13.43
N ASP A 161 19.15 -11.05 -13.86
CA ASP A 161 20.00 -10.90 -15.03
C ASP A 161 21.41 -11.43 -14.74
N ALA A 162 21.91 -12.32 -15.61
CA ALA A 162 23.18 -13.01 -15.43
C ALA A 162 24.44 -12.13 -15.52
N LYS A 163 24.31 -10.82 -15.75
CA LYS A 163 25.43 -9.88 -15.87
C LYS A 163 25.29 -8.64 -14.99
N LYS A 164 24.06 -8.24 -14.70
CA LYS A 164 23.76 -6.99 -13.97
C LYS A 164 22.72 -7.18 -12.86
N GLY A 165 22.29 -8.40 -12.61
CA GLY A 165 21.39 -8.73 -11.50
C GLY A 165 22.06 -8.54 -10.14
N LEU A 166 21.32 -8.85 -9.08
CA LEU A 166 21.82 -8.80 -7.70
C LEU A 166 22.90 -9.87 -7.49
N GLN A 167 24.03 -9.50 -6.90
CA GLN A 167 25.09 -10.44 -6.52
C GLN A 167 24.98 -10.74 -5.02
N LEU A 168 24.28 -11.82 -4.66
CA LEU A 168 23.98 -12.13 -3.26
C LEU A 168 25.24 -12.40 -2.43
N LYS A 169 26.32 -12.92 -3.03
CA LYS A 169 27.60 -13.13 -2.33
C LYS A 169 28.34 -11.85 -1.95
N SER A 170 28.03 -10.72 -2.58
CA SER A 170 28.78 -9.47 -2.43
C SER A 170 27.88 -8.27 -2.15
N ILE A 171 26.59 -8.49 -1.91
CA ILE A 171 25.61 -7.41 -1.78
C ILE A 171 25.88 -6.60 -0.51
N ARG A 172 25.67 -5.27 -0.60
CA ARG A 172 25.84 -4.33 0.51
C ARG A 172 24.59 -3.47 0.68
N PRO A 173 24.29 -3.01 1.90
CA PRO A 173 23.16 -2.11 2.17
C PRO A 173 23.16 -0.86 1.27
N GLU A 174 24.31 -0.21 1.11
CA GLU A 174 24.46 0.98 0.26
C GLU A 174 24.01 0.72 -1.19
N GLN A 175 24.41 -0.43 -1.75
CA GLN A 175 24.01 -0.81 -3.10
C GLN A 175 22.51 -1.08 -3.19
N LEU A 176 21.94 -1.75 -2.19
CA LEU A 176 20.50 -2.05 -2.14
C LEU A 176 19.67 -0.77 -2.08
N VAL A 177 20.08 0.19 -1.26
CA VAL A 177 19.38 1.47 -1.12
C VAL A 177 19.54 2.33 -2.38
N ASN A 178 20.77 2.53 -2.84
CA ASN A 178 21.06 3.54 -3.88
C ASN A 178 20.82 3.02 -5.30
N ASP A 179 21.13 1.76 -5.60
CA ASP A 179 20.97 1.20 -6.95
C ASP A 179 19.61 0.52 -7.15
N TRP A 180 19.06 -0.05 -6.07
CA TRP A 180 17.85 -0.88 -6.10
C TRP A 180 16.70 -0.33 -5.26
N GLY A 181 16.82 0.91 -4.76
CA GLY A 181 15.73 1.63 -4.13
C GLY A 181 15.11 0.94 -2.91
N VAL A 182 15.88 0.13 -2.18
CA VAL A 182 15.43 -0.48 -0.92
C VAL A 182 15.29 0.61 0.14
N LEU A 183 14.23 0.52 0.93
CA LEU A 183 13.99 1.41 2.06
C LEU A 183 14.03 0.61 3.36
N TYR A 184 14.97 0.97 4.24
CA TYR A 184 15.01 0.50 5.62
C TYR A 184 14.46 1.58 6.54
N LYS A 185 13.38 1.26 7.25
CA LYS A 185 12.71 2.14 8.22
C LYS A 185 13.09 1.72 9.63
N PHE A 186 13.42 2.68 10.48
CA PHE A 186 13.71 2.41 11.89
C PHE A 186 12.51 2.77 12.76
N GLU A 187 12.14 1.84 13.64
CA GLU A 187 11.15 2.06 14.69
C GLU A 187 11.82 1.76 16.02
N PHE A 188 11.66 2.66 16.98
CA PHE A 188 12.15 2.47 18.34
C PHE A 188 10.99 2.57 19.30
N PHE A 189 11.05 1.78 20.36
CA PHE A 189 9.98 1.72 21.34
C PHE A 189 10.53 1.81 22.77
N THR A 190 9.71 2.37 23.67
CA THR A 190 9.98 2.39 25.12
C THR A 190 8.70 2.17 25.92
N SER A 191 8.75 1.24 26.87
CA SER A 191 7.64 0.95 27.78
C SER A 191 7.70 1.77 29.10
N ILE A 192 8.28 2.97 29.05
CA ILE A 192 8.48 3.79 30.25
C ILE A 192 8.04 5.23 29.98
N GLU A 193 7.02 5.67 30.71
CA GLU A 193 6.61 7.07 30.84
C GLU A 193 7.63 7.90 31.67
N ASN A 194 8.90 7.91 31.26
CA ASN A 194 9.93 8.71 31.93
C ASN A 194 10.62 9.61 30.89
N GLU A 195 10.47 10.92 31.06
CA GLU A 195 11.06 11.96 30.20
C GLU A 195 12.57 11.76 29.99
N GLU A 196 13.30 11.35 31.03
CA GLU A 196 14.75 11.11 30.94
C GLU A 196 15.08 9.87 30.10
N LYS A 197 14.24 8.84 30.16
CA LYS A 197 14.41 7.64 29.33
C LYS A 197 14.03 7.90 27.88
N MET A 198 12.99 8.69 27.64
CA MET A 198 12.63 9.15 26.30
C MET A 198 13.77 9.98 25.67
N LYS A 199 14.39 10.89 26.43
CA LYS A 199 15.59 11.63 25.97
C LYS A 199 16.76 10.71 25.63
N GLN A 200 16.99 9.67 26.42
CA GLN A 200 18.03 8.66 26.12
C GLN A 200 17.71 7.89 24.85
N LEU A 201 16.45 7.50 24.63
CA LEU A 201 16.03 6.82 23.41
C LEU A 201 16.17 7.72 22.19
N ILE A 202 15.73 8.97 22.27
CA ILE A 202 15.92 9.98 21.22
C ILE A 202 17.41 10.08 20.85
N ALA A 203 18.29 10.23 21.84
CA ALA A 203 19.74 10.33 21.58
C ALA A 203 20.32 9.08 20.90
N LYS A 204 19.87 7.87 21.29
CA LYS A 204 20.26 6.62 20.62
C LYS A 204 19.73 6.56 19.18
N ALA A 205 18.47 6.94 18.96
CA ALA A 205 17.83 6.95 17.65
C ALA A 205 18.53 7.95 16.70
N GLU A 206 18.89 9.14 17.19
CA GLU A 206 19.66 10.11 16.42
C GLU A 206 21.04 9.55 16.02
N ALA A 207 21.73 8.87 16.93
CA ALA A 207 23.03 8.26 16.63
C ALA A 207 22.91 7.14 15.57
N VAL A 208 21.88 6.29 15.68
CA VAL A 208 21.56 5.28 14.67
C VAL A 208 21.31 5.91 13.29
N LEU A 209 20.52 6.98 13.21
CA LEU A 209 20.26 7.62 11.92
C LEU A 209 21.49 8.30 11.32
N ARG A 210 22.37 8.91 12.13
CA ARG A 210 23.64 9.46 11.65
C ARG A 210 24.56 8.38 11.06
N ASP A 211 24.63 7.21 11.71
CA ASP A 211 25.44 6.09 11.22
C ASP A 211 24.81 5.44 9.98
N TYR A 212 23.48 5.28 9.97
CA TYR A 212 22.76 4.74 8.81
C TYR A 212 22.84 5.65 7.57
N ALA A 213 22.89 6.97 7.76
CA ALA A 213 22.99 7.92 6.66
C ALA A 213 24.26 7.76 5.80
N GLN A 214 25.26 7.00 6.26
CA GLN A 214 26.44 6.62 5.48
C GLN A 214 26.12 5.65 4.35
N TYR A 215 24.99 4.92 4.42
CA TYR A 215 24.55 3.97 3.39
C TYR A 215 23.56 4.57 2.39
N VAL A 216 23.10 5.81 2.62
CA VAL A 216 22.00 6.41 1.86
C VAL A 216 22.46 7.67 1.15
N ASP A 217 22.56 7.63 -0.18
CA ASP A 217 23.03 8.78 -0.97
C ASP A 217 21.90 9.75 -1.32
N ASN A 218 20.70 9.22 -1.57
CA ASN A 218 19.60 9.92 -2.25
C ASN A 218 18.39 10.18 -1.34
N TYR A 219 18.60 10.60 -0.10
CA TYR A 219 17.50 10.96 0.80
C TYR A 219 17.65 12.38 1.32
N ASP A 220 16.62 13.19 1.13
CA ASP A 220 16.59 14.57 1.62
C ASP A 220 16.41 14.58 3.16
N LEU A 221 15.52 13.74 3.70
CA LEU A 221 15.17 13.66 5.12
C LEU A 221 14.87 12.24 5.63
N LEU A 222 15.75 11.58 6.38
CA LEU A 222 15.48 10.20 6.85
C LEU A 222 14.42 10.17 7.98
N PRO A 223 13.31 9.44 7.83
CA PRO A 223 12.27 9.38 8.85
C PRO A 223 12.64 8.41 9.98
N VAL A 224 12.17 8.72 11.19
CA VAL A 224 12.25 7.86 12.38
C VAL A 224 10.99 7.94 13.20
N GLU A 225 10.55 6.80 13.71
CA GLU A 225 9.42 6.70 14.62
C GLU A 225 9.87 6.23 16.00
N LEU A 226 9.43 6.95 17.03
CA LEU A 226 9.55 6.57 18.43
C LEU A 226 8.14 6.31 18.96
N SER A 227 7.88 5.10 19.43
CA SER A 227 6.58 4.69 19.98
C SER A 227 6.65 4.53 21.50
N GLY A 228 5.64 5.06 22.20
CA GLY A 228 5.39 4.84 23.63
C GLY A 228 4.43 3.66 23.88
N GLU A 229 3.99 3.50 25.14
CA GLU A 229 3.08 2.40 25.53
C GLU A 229 1.68 2.52 24.93
N GLU A 230 1.13 3.74 24.79
CA GLU A 230 -0.20 3.96 24.23
C GLU A 230 -0.15 4.37 22.76
N THR A 231 -1.22 4.06 22.02
CA THR A 231 -1.34 4.47 20.62
C THR A 231 -1.45 5.98 20.52
N GLY A 232 -0.50 6.61 19.84
CA GLY A 232 -0.41 8.07 19.72
C GLY A 232 0.60 8.71 20.68
N ASP A 233 1.14 7.94 21.63
CA ASP A 233 2.29 8.35 22.43
C ASP A 233 3.57 8.10 21.64
N GLY A 234 4.41 9.13 21.56
CA GLY A 234 5.66 9.04 20.85
C GLY A 234 5.97 10.26 20.01
N TYR A 235 6.96 10.10 19.14
CA TYR A 235 7.47 11.15 18.29
C TYR A 235 7.72 10.63 16.88
N TYR A 236 7.44 11.48 15.91
CA TYR A 236 7.90 11.33 14.54
C TYR A 236 9.04 12.32 14.32
N GLY A 237 10.16 11.83 13.80
CA GLY A 237 11.35 12.61 13.54
C GLY A 237 11.80 12.52 12.09
N THR A 238 12.46 13.58 11.63
CA THR A 238 13.21 13.58 10.37
C THR A 238 14.63 14.02 10.61
N TYR A 239 15.59 13.29 10.02
CA TYR A 239 17.00 13.63 10.02
C TYR A 239 17.41 14.26 8.69
N ASP A 240 17.91 15.49 8.75
CA ASP A 240 18.53 16.20 7.64
C ASP A 240 20.06 15.98 7.68
N ARG A 241 20.57 15.24 6.70
CA ARG A 241 22.00 14.94 6.55
C ARG A 241 22.82 16.17 6.16
N GLU A 242 22.27 17.10 5.39
CA GLU A 242 23.00 18.29 4.93
C GLU A 242 23.32 19.24 6.08
N THR A 243 22.36 19.40 7.00
CA THR A 243 22.50 20.28 8.15
C THR A 243 22.89 19.55 9.45
N ASP A 244 22.96 18.21 9.41
CA ASP A 244 23.14 17.33 10.57
C ASP A 244 22.17 17.69 11.71
N SER A 245 20.88 17.80 11.37
CA SER A 245 19.86 18.26 12.31
C SER A 245 18.62 17.36 12.31
N PHE A 246 17.91 17.37 13.45
CA PHE A 246 16.69 16.61 13.65
C PHE A 246 15.52 17.55 13.87
N THR A 247 14.40 17.27 13.21
CA THR A 247 13.11 17.87 13.52
C THR A 247 12.22 16.81 14.14
N TRP A 248 11.63 17.11 15.29
CA TRP A 248 10.74 16.20 16.01
C TRP A 248 9.37 16.84 16.18
N ILE A 249 8.32 16.06 15.93
CA ILE A 249 6.93 16.38 16.27
C ILE A 249 6.35 15.22 17.06
N THR A 250 5.30 15.46 17.84
CA THR A 250 4.60 14.37 18.53
C THR A 250 3.92 13.45 17.52
N MET A 251 3.77 12.18 17.86
CA MET A 251 3.05 11.23 17.00
C MET A 251 1.61 11.68 16.75
N ALA A 252 0.95 12.32 17.74
CA ALA A 252 -0.36 12.94 17.56
C ALA A 252 -0.38 14.05 16.49
N GLU A 253 0.60 14.97 16.52
CA GLU A 253 0.74 16.02 15.49
C GLU A 253 1.03 15.43 14.11
N TYR A 254 1.87 14.39 14.05
CA TYR A 254 2.14 13.68 12.80
C TYR A 254 0.88 13.02 12.23
N LEU A 255 0.16 12.23 13.04
CA LEU A 255 -1.08 11.58 12.63
C LEU A 255 -2.15 12.59 12.20
N GLU A 256 -2.24 13.74 12.88
CA GLU A 256 -3.09 14.84 12.46
C GLU A 256 -2.65 15.41 11.10
N SER A 257 -1.35 15.60 10.87
CA SER A 257 -0.82 16.08 9.58
C SER A 257 -1.16 15.16 8.40
N LEU A 258 -1.23 13.83 8.63
CA LEU A 258 -1.61 12.84 7.62
C LEU A 258 -3.08 12.95 7.18
N ARG A 259 -3.93 13.64 7.97
CA ARG A 259 -5.31 13.94 7.59
C ARG A 259 -5.40 15.00 6.49
N TYR A 260 -4.31 15.72 6.18
CA TYR A 260 -4.31 16.82 5.22
C TYR A 260 -3.36 16.57 4.05
N ILE A 261 -3.67 17.16 2.89
CA ILE A 261 -2.80 17.27 1.71
C ILE A 261 -2.88 18.71 1.23
N ASP A 262 -1.74 19.38 1.05
CA ASP A 262 -1.66 20.80 0.67
C ASP A 262 -2.46 21.74 1.59
N GLY A 263 -2.58 21.39 2.87
CA GLY A 263 -3.36 22.15 3.86
C GLY A 263 -4.87 21.91 3.81
N HIS A 264 -5.35 21.02 2.94
CA HIS A 264 -6.76 20.64 2.82
C HIS A 264 -7.02 19.25 3.39
N LEU A 265 -8.17 19.04 4.02
CA LEU A 265 -8.54 17.73 4.56
C LEU A 265 -8.56 16.69 3.42
N LYS A 266 -7.82 15.59 3.58
CA LYS A 266 -7.63 14.55 2.57
C LYS A 266 -8.92 13.79 2.26
N GLU A 267 -9.62 13.36 3.31
CA GLU A 267 -10.91 12.68 3.24
C GLU A 267 -11.93 13.40 4.10
N VAL A 268 -13.07 13.73 3.52
CA VAL A 268 -14.17 14.41 4.23
C VAL A 268 -15.12 13.35 4.79
N GLY A 269 -15.30 13.35 6.11
CA GLY A 269 -16.20 12.39 6.78
C GLY A 269 -17.67 12.81 6.81
N LYS A 270 -17.99 14.03 6.40
CA LYS A 270 -19.29 14.66 6.64
C LYS A 270 -19.71 15.63 5.52
N VAL A 271 -20.98 15.58 5.16
CA VAL A 271 -21.63 16.51 4.22
C VAL A 271 -22.85 17.13 4.89
N ILE A 272 -23.03 18.43 4.75
CA ILE A 272 -24.23 19.13 5.21
C ILE A 272 -25.05 19.52 3.97
N VAL A 273 -26.16 18.83 3.75
CA VAL A 273 -27.08 19.09 2.62
C VAL A 273 -28.28 19.87 3.14
N ASN A 274 -28.47 21.10 2.67
CA ASN A 274 -29.57 21.99 3.08
C ASN A 274 -29.70 22.12 4.62
N GLY A 275 -28.57 22.18 5.32
CA GLY A 275 -28.52 22.31 6.78
C GLY A 275 -28.73 21.02 7.57
N LYS A 276 -28.94 19.88 6.91
CA LYS A 276 -28.97 18.56 7.55
C LYS A 276 -27.65 17.82 7.34
N GLU A 277 -27.13 17.26 8.44
CA GLU A 277 -25.87 16.53 8.46
C GLU A 277 -26.02 15.08 7.98
N TYR A 278 -25.09 14.64 7.16
CA TYR A 278 -24.92 13.28 6.67
C TYR A 278 -23.45 12.86 6.79
N LEU A 279 -23.20 11.67 7.31
CA LEU A 279 -21.89 11.07 7.43
C LEU A 279 -21.58 10.26 6.18
N VAL A 280 -20.37 10.41 5.67
CA VAL A 280 -19.86 9.70 4.49
C VAL A 280 -19.73 8.20 4.81
N ARG A 281 -20.10 7.34 3.84
CA ARG A 281 -20.14 5.87 3.94
C ARG A 281 -21.22 5.29 4.87
N GLU A 282 -22.13 6.12 5.38
CA GLU A 282 -23.25 5.67 6.21
C GLU A 282 -24.53 5.39 5.40
N ASN A 283 -25.46 4.69 6.02
CA ASN A 283 -26.71 4.25 5.38
C ASN A 283 -27.90 5.03 5.94
N TYR A 284 -28.76 5.55 5.06
CA TYR A 284 -29.93 6.35 5.43
C TYR A 284 -31.20 5.75 4.83
N LYS A 285 -31.80 4.80 5.55
CA LYS A 285 -32.93 3.98 5.06
C LYS A 285 -34.20 4.78 4.80
N ASP A 286 -34.49 5.78 5.63
CA ASP A 286 -35.70 6.59 5.50
C ASP A 286 -35.64 7.49 4.26
N GLU A 287 -34.43 7.74 3.76
CA GLU A 287 -34.12 8.48 2.54
C GLU A 287 -33.76 7.59 1.34
N ASP A 288 -33.88 6.26 1.47
CA ASP A 288 -33.54 5.26 0.45
C ASP A 288 -32.06 5.32 -0.05
N ILE A 289 -31.14 5.72 0.84
CA ILE A 289 -29.70 5.79 0.54
C ILE A 289 -29.00 4.57 1.14
N TYR A 290 -28.42 3.74 0.27
CA TYR A 290 -27.75 2.51 0.68
C TYR A 290 -26.34 2.75 1.20
N VAL A 291 -25.57 3.68 0.63
CA VAL A 291 -24.24 4.13 1.10
C VAL A 291 -24.07 5.58 0.64
N PHE A 292 -24.19 6.54 1.56
CA PHE A 292 -24.11 7.95 1.24
C PHE A 292 -22.68 8.36 0.86
N ALA A 293 -22.51 8.89 -0.36
CA ALA A 293 -21.27 9.48 -0.87
C ALA A 293 -20.03 8.63 -0.52
N ASN A 294 -19.90 7.45 -1.13
CA ASN A 294 -18.92 6.41 -0.79
C ASN A 294 -17.49 6.91 -0.46
N ASN A 295 -17.05 7.96 -1.13
CA ASN A 295 -15.84 8.67 -0.75
C ASN A 295 -15.94 10.15 -1.14
N ILE A 296 -15.35 11.02 -0.31
CA ILE A 296 -15.12 12.41 -0.67
C ILE A 296 -13.66 12.74 -0.36
N SER A 297 -12.87 12.98 -1.40
CA SER A 297 -11.42 13.16 -1.26
C SER A 297 -10.91 14.39 -1.99
N TYR A 298 -9.98 15.10 -1.37
CA TYR A 298 -9.26 16.20 -2.01
C TYR A 298 -8.25 15.66 -3.04
N SER A 299 -8.18 16.31 -4.20
CA SER A 299 -7.22 15.98 -5.26
C SER A 299 -6.31 17.18 -5.53
N ALA A 300 -5.02 17.04 -5.20
CA ALA A 300 -4.00 18.07 -5.44
C ALA A 300 -3.89 18.43 -6.94
N ASP A 301 -4.07 17.44 -7.84
CA ASP A 301 -4.06 17.64 -9.30
C ASP A 301 -5.12 18.63 -9.79
N THR A 302 -6.27 18.66 -9.10
CA THR A 302 -7.46 19.42 -9.53
C THR A 302 -7.73 20.63 -8.63
N GLY A 303 -7.14 20.63 -7.42
CA GLY A 303 -7.39 21.63 -6.38
C GLY A 303 -8.82 21.58 -5.84
N GLN A 304 -9.49 20.42 -5.93
CA GLN A 304 -10.91 20.28 -5.57
C GLN A 304 -11.20 18.98 -4.83
N TYR A 305 -12.32 18.98 -4.10
CA TYR A 305 -12.93 17.76 -3.56
C TYR A 305 -13.68 17.00 -4.65
N HIS A 306 -13.48 15.69 -4.69
CA HIS A 306 -14.16 14.76 -5.59
C HIS A 306 -15.09 13.85 -4.80
N ILE A 307 -16.32 13.74 -5.29
CA ILE A 307 -17.43 13.09 -4.61
C ILE A 307 -17.80 11.83 -5.40
N ASP A 308 -17.48 10.68 -4.83
CA ASP A 308 -17.99 9.41 -5.30
C ASP A 308 -19.44 9.24 -4.86
N HIS A 309 -20.25 8.57 -5.67
CA HIS A 309 -21.69 8.40 -5.43
C HIS A 309 -22.46 9.73 -5.19
N PHE A 310 -22.13 10.78 -5.93
CA PHE A 310 -22.77 12.10 -5.83
C PHE A 310 -24.30 12.13 -6.06
N GLU A 311 -24.88 11.10 -6.67
CA GLU A 311 -26.32 10.94 -6.92
C GLU A 311 -27.17 10.97 -5.65
N ASP A 312 -26.62 10.54 -4.52
CA ASP A 312 -27.33 10.62 -3.24
C ASP A 312 -27.49 12.08 -2.81
N ILE A 313 -26.44 12.90 -2.99
CA ILE A 313 -26.49 14.34 -2.74
C ILE A 313 -27.53 15.00 -3.65
N LEU A 314 -27.58 14.63 -4.93
CA LEU A 314 -28.60 15.14 -5.85
C LEU A 314 -30.01 14.77 -5.39
N THR A 315 -30.22 13.53 -4.96
CA THR A 315 -31.53 13.07 -4.45
C THR A 315 -31.95 13.86 -3.22
N LEU A 316 -31.03 14.12 -2.29
CA LEU A 316 -31.26 14.95 -1.10
C LEU A 316 -31.51 16.43 -1.41
N LEU A 317 -30.97 16.93 -2.52
CA LEU A 317 -31.30 18.25 -3.07
C LEU A 317 -32.69 18.30 -3.74
N GLY A 318 -33.39 17.16 -3.83
CA GLY A 318 -34.72 17.05 -4.40
C GLY A 318 -34.75 16.69 -5.89
N TYR A 319 -33.61 16.27 -6.45
CA TYR A 319 -33.55 15.81 -7.83
C TYR A 319 -34.06 14.37 -7.97
N GLU A 320 -34.89 14.13 -8.98
CA GLU A 320 -35.28 12.77 -9.37
C GLU A 320 -34.16 12.15 -10.20
N VAL A 321 -33.29 11.37 -9.55
CA VAL A 321 -32.18 10.65 -10.21
C VAL A 321 -32.66 9.27 -10.66
N SER A 322 -32.59 9.02 -11.96
CA SER A 322 -33.00 7.76 -12.59
C SER A 322 -31.80 6.88 -12.92
N PHE A 323 -31.78 5.65 -12.42
CA PHE A 323 -30.82 4.63 -12.84
C PHE A 323 -31.29 3.91 -14.12
N LEU A 324 -30.54 4.09 -15.21
CA LEU A 324 -30.86 3.52 -16.53
C LEU A 324 -30.20 2.16 -16.78
N GLY A 325 -29.48 1.61 -15.79
CA GLY A 325 -28.71 0.37 -15.93
C GLY A 325 -27.25 0.61 -16.32
N LYS A 326 -26.39 -0.38 -16.07
CA LYS A 326 -24.94 -0.34 -16.40
C LYS A 326 -24.27 0.95 -15.90
N GLY A 327 -24.57 1.36 -14.66
CA GLY A 327 -23.99 2.56 -14.01
C GLY A 327 -24.28 3.86 -14.75
N THR A 328 -25.36 3.90 -15.52
CA THR A 328 -25.83 5.11 -16.16
C THR A 328 -26.92 5.74 -15.29
N TYR A 329 -26.74 7.02 -14.96
CA TYR A 329 -27.69 7.81 -14.18
C TYR A 329 -28.09 9.05 -14.96
N GLU A 330 -29.33 9.49 -14.79
CA GLU A 330 -29.89 10.66 -15.47
C GLU A 330 -30.76 11.48 -14.52
N TRP A 331 -30.70 12.81 -14.62
CA TRP A 331 -31.53 13.69 -13.82
C TRP A 331 -31.87 15.01 -14.52
N LYS A 332 -32.97 15.59 -14.03
CA LYS A 332 -33.50 16.94 -14.25
C LYS A 332 -32.73 18.05 -13.53
N SER A 333 -32.20 19.11 -14.17
CA SER A 333 -32.00 20.38 -13.45
C SER A 333 -32.48 21.56 -14.29
N GLY A 334 -33.59 22.18 -13.86
CA GLY A 334 -34.30 23.17 -14.66
C GLY A 334 -34.74 22.62 -16.02
N ALA A 335 -34.33 23.29 -17.09
CA ALA A 335 -34.60 22.85 -18.47
C ALA A 335 -33.60 21.80 -18.98
N ASP A 336 -32.52 21.56 -18.25
CA ASP A 336 -31.41 20.74 -18.68
C ASP A 336 -31.54 19.31 -18.16
N THR A 337 -31.30 18.32 -19.04
CA THR A 337 -31.18 16.91 -18.67
C THR A 337 -29.71 16.52 -18.63
N TYR A 338 -29.24 16.03 -17.48
CA TYR A 338 -27.87 15.54 -17.33
C TYR A 338 -27.83 14.02 -17.31
N ARG A 339 -26.80 13.43 -17.92
CA ARG A 339 -26.59 11.98 -17.93
C ARG A 339 -25.12 11.66 -17.69
N VAL A 340 -24.86 10.77 -16.73
CA VAL A 340 -23.53 10.23 -16.43
C VAL A 340 -23.48 8.73 -16.70
N GLN A 341 -22.39 8.23 -17.27
CA GLN A 341 -22.08 6.81 -17.38
C GLN A 341 -20.82 6.50 -16.58
N LYS A 342 -20.93 5.66 -15.54
CA LYS A 342 -19.84 5.36 -14.58
C LYS A 342 -19.05 4.07 -14.87
N TYR A 343 -19.47 3.26 -15.85
CA TYR A 343 -18.71 2.07 -16.27
C TYR A 343 -17.80 2.39 -17.46
N GLY A 344 -16.50 2.14 -17.30
CA GLY A 344 -15.46 2.49 -18.28
C GLY A 344 -15.02 3.93 -18.12
N ASP A 345 -14.83 4.64 -19.23
CA ASP A 345 -14.54 6.08 -19.19
C ASP A 345 -15.79 6.85 -18.75
N TRP A 346 -15.66 7.61 -17.66
CA TRP A 346 -16.74 8.46 -17.17
C TRP A 346 -17.07 9.53 -18.21
N THR A 347 -18.36 9.65 -18.54
CA THR A 347 -18.84 10.71 -19.45
C THR A 347 -20.06 11.39 -18.86
N LEU A 348 -20.03 12.72 -18.83
CA LEU A 348 -21.16 13.56 -18.41
C LEU A 348 -21.64 14.39 -19.60
N LYS A 349 -22.93 14.27 -19.93
CA LYS A 349 -23.60 14.98 -21.03
C LYS A 349 -24.74 15.82 -20.49
N LYS A 350 -24.99 17.00 -21.08
CA LYS A 350 -26.27 17.70 -20.93
C LYS A 350 -27.04 17.74 -22.24
N ASN A 351 -28.35 17.61 -22.14
CA ASN A 351 -29.32 17.66 -23.24
C ASN A 351 -29.00 16.74 -24.43
N GLY A 352 -28.32 15.61 -24.18
CA GLY A 352 -27.93 14.65 -25.21
C GLY A 352 -26.89 15.17 -26.22
N GLY A 353 -26.29 16.33 -25.96
CA GLY A 353 -25.24 16.92 -26.79
C GLY A 353 -23.88 16.24 -26.59
N ASP A 354 -22.83 16.92 -27.05
CA ASP A 354 -21.45 16.51 -26.82
C ASP A 354 -21.16 16.41 -25.31
N ASN A 355 -20.12 15.64 -24.96
CA ASN A 355 -19.70 15.52 -23.57
C ASN A 355 -19.34 16.92 -23.04
N LEU A 356 -20.04 17.39 -22.00
CA LEU A 356 -19.63 18.60 -21.29
C LEU A 356 -18.30 18.38 -20.60
N LEU A 357 -18.09 17.16 -20.12
CA LEU A 357 -16.88 16.73 -19.44
C LEU A 357 -16.51 15.33 -19.96
N GLN A 358 -15.43 15.22 -20.72
CA GLN A 358 -14.61 14.01 -20.79
C GLN A 358 -13.57 14.11 -19.69
N TYR A 359 -14.02 14.03 -18.43
CA TYR A 359 -13.11 14.13 -17.30
C TYR A 359 -12.56 12.75 -16.97
N SER A 360 -11.28 12.68 -16.64
CA SER A 360 -10.69 11.50 -16.00
C SER A 360 -11.13 11.44 -14.52
N ALA A 361 -12.43 11.52 -14.24
CA ALA A 361 -13.00 11.49 -12.88
C ALA A 361 -12.60 10.21 -12.13
N HIS A 362 -12.31 9.14 -12.88
CA HIS A 362 -11.77 7.90 -12.33
C HIS A 362 -10.39 8.05 -11.67
N LYS A 363 -9.56 9.03 -12.09
CA LYS A 363 -8.23 9.23 -11.48
C LYS A 363 -8.33 9.80 -10.07
N SER A 364 -9.29 10.69 -9.85
CA SER A 364 -9.53 11.34 -8.55
C SER A 364 -10.75 10.77 -7.80
N GLY A 365 -11.40 9.73 -8.35
CA GLY A 365 -12.42 8.94 -7.66
C GLY A 365 -13.85 9.50 -7.65
N GLY A 366 -14.20 10.53 -8.41
CA GLY A 366 -15.57 11.08 -8.36
C GLY A 366 -15.80 12.38 -9.14
N LEU A 367 -17.00 12.93 -9.01
CA LEU A 367 -17.38 14.23 -9.59
C LEU A 367 -16.76 15.36 -8.77
N SER A 368 -16.13 16.36 -9.41
CA SER A 368 -15.53 17.48 -8.68
C SER A 368 -16.59 18.38 -8.04
N GLN A 369 -16.20 19.14 -7.02
CA GLN A 369 -17.04 20.14 -6.35
C GLN A 369 -17.70 21.09 -7.36
N SER A 370 -16.92 21.70 -8.25
CA SER A 370 -17.42 22.67 -9.24
C SER A 370 -18.35 22.03 -10.28
N ASP A 371 -18.09 20.77 -10.65
CA ASP A 371 -18.98 20.04 -11.54
C ASP A 371 -20.30 19.71 -10.85
N LEU A 372 -20.28 19.37 -9.56
CA LEU A 372 -21.50 19.17 -8.77
C LEU A 372 -22.32 20.47 -8.72
N GLU A 373 -21.69 21.62 -8.46
CA GLU A 373 -22.37 22.93 -8.51
C GLU A 373 -23.04 23.16 -9.87
N MET A 374 -22.32 22.92 -10.96
CA MET A 374 -22.82 23.10 -12.32
C MET A 374 -24.06 22.24 -12.61
N VAL A 375 -24.05 20.96 -12.22
CA VAL A 375 -25.12 20.02 -12.57
C VAL A 375 -26.29 20.00 -11.60
N SER A 376 -26.10 20.55 -10.40
CA SER A 376 -27.10 20.61 -9.33
C SER A 376 -27.62 22.01 -9.07
N ASN A 377 -27.03 23.04 -9.68
CA ASN A 377 -27.33 24.45 -9.39
C ASN A 377 -27.39 24.74 -7.87
N ALA A 378 -26.56 24.03 -7.09
CA ALA A 378 -26.37 24.23 -5.67
C ALA A 378 -25.02 24.91 -5.44
N ALA A 379 -24.89 25.62 -4.33
CA ALA A 379 -23.58 26.07 -3.87
C ALA A 379 -22.90 24.92 -3.13
N VAL A 380 -21.65 24.63 -3.46
CA VAL A 380 -20.84 23.59 -2.82
C VAL A 380 -19.54 24.20 -2.35
N HIS A 381 -19.22 24.10 -1.07
CA HIS A 381 -17.93 24.53 -0.53
C HIS A 381 -17.50 23.70 0.66
N MET A 382 -16.20 23.63 0.90
CA MET A 382 -15.64 23.05 2.12
C MET A 382 -15.73 24.09 3.26
N ASP A 383 -16.29 23.69 4.39
CA ASP A 383 -16.17 24.39 5.66
C ASP A 383 -15.04 23.70 6.46
N GLU A 384 -13.88 24.34 6.49
CA GLU A 384 -12.67 23.80 7.14
C GLU A 384 -12.82 23.77 8.68
N GLU A 385 -13.61 24.66 9.29
CA GLU A 385 -13.83 24.65 10.75
C GLU A 385 -14.73 23.49 11.17
N GLN A 386 -15.74 23.17 10.35
CA GLN A 386 -16.65 22.05 10.60
C GLN A 386 -16.15 20.72 10.01
N GLU A 387 -15.04 20.74 9.28
CA GLU A 387 -14.53 19.62 8.48
C GLU A 387 -15.65 18.98 7.63
N ALA A 388 -16.41 19.82 6.92
CA ALA A 388 -17.64 19.41 6.25
C ALA A 388 -17.76 19.98 4.83
N LEU A 389 -18.20 19.14 3.89
CA LEU A 389 -18.64 19.65 2.60
C LEU A 389 -20.06 20.20 2.72
N ILE A 390 -20.24 21.50 2.52
CA ILE A 390 -21.53 22.16 2.58
C ILE A 390 -22.15 22.19 1.18
N VAL A 391 -23.34 21.64 1.05
CA VAL A 391 -24.13 21.62 -0.18
C VAL A 391 -25.46 22.31 0.08
N THR A 392 -25.65 23.49 -0.50
CA THR A 392 -26.88 24.28 -0.32
C THR A 392 -27.59 24.44 -1.66
N GLY A 393 -28.74 23.78 -1.79
CA GLY A 393 -29.63 23.95 -2.92
C GLY A 393 -30.21 25.36 -2.99
N ASN A 394 -30.60 25.76 -4.21
CA ASN A 394 -31.30 27.02 -4.46
C ASN A 394 -32.77 26.98 -4.06
#